data_AF-A0A8T6M4Q4-F1
#
_entry.id   AF-A0A8T6M4Q4-F1
#
_cell.length_a   1.000
_cell.length_b   1.000
_cell.length_c   1.000
_cell.angle_alpha   90.00
_cell.angle_beta   90.00
_cell.angle_gamma   90.00
#
_symmetry.space_group_name_H-M   'P 1'
#
loop_
_entity.id
_entity.type
_entity.pdbx_description
1 polymer ?
#
loop_
_entity_poly.entity_id
_entity_poly.type
_entity_poly.pdbx_seq_one_letter_code
_entity_poly.pdbx_strand_id
1 'polypeptide(L)'
;SALGDVLVKDSEVSSVATKNLVIVGGSCINSAAATVLGVSEHTCGEAFTAATGVGAGEFLIKGVEDAYTEGKLALVVAGYDAADTANAATYLTKKDVDTSKEYKGTSETTAEVIVA
;
A
#
# COMPACT_ATOMS: atom_id res chain seq x y z
N SER A 1 -23.40 -3.44 12.97
CA SER A 1 -23.54 -3.32 11.51
C SER A 1 -22.44 -4.12 10.85
N ALA A 2 -22.75 -5.03 9.93
CA ALA A 2 -21.74 -5.74 9.14
C ALA A 2 -21.24 -4.79 8.03
N LEU A 3 -19.94 -4.78 7.77
CA LEU A 3 -19.29 -3.87 6.82
C LEU A 3 -19.68 -4.12 5.34
N GLY A 4 -20.43 -5.19 5.04
CA GLY A 4 -20.67 -5.67 3.68
C GLY A 4 -19.43 -6.35 3.11
N ASP A 5 -19.46 -6.66 1.81
CA ASP A 5 -18.29 -7.17 1.08
C ASP A 5 -17.29 -6.03 0.85
N VAL A 6 -16.35 -5.89 1.78
CA VAL A 6 -15.26 -4.90 1.74
C VAL A 6 -13.94 -5.49 1.25
N LEU A 7 -13.87 -6.80 1.09
CA LEU A 7 -12.71 -7.51 0.56
C LEU A 7 -12.96 -7.80 -0.91
N VAL A 8 -12.15 -7.20 -1.76
CA VAL A 8 -12.23 -7.28 -3.22
C VAL A 8 -10.86 -7.67 -3.74
N LYS A 9 -10.80 -8.52 -4.78
CA LYS A 9 -9.53 -8.87 -5.42
C LYS A 9 -9.00 -7.69 -6.23
N ASP A 10 -7.69 -7.64 -6.44
CA ASP A 10 -7.09 -6.61 -7.29
C ASP A 10 -7.66 -6.64 -8.73
N SER A 11 -7.92 -7.84 -9.26
CA SER A 11 -8.60 -8.04 -10.55
C SER A 11 -10.01 -7.44 -10.63
N GLU A 12 -10.59 -7.06 -9.49
CA GLU A 12 -11.95 -6.52 -9.36
C GLU A 12 -11.94 -5.05 -8.91
N VAL A 13 -10.77 -4.39 -8.88
CA VAL A 13 -10.61 -3.01 -8.36
C VAL A 13 -11.53 -2.01 -9.06
N SER A 14 -11.87 -2.24 -10.33
CA SER A 14 -12.82 -1.40 -11.09
C SER A 14 -14.21 -1.32 -10.47
N SER A 15 -14.64 -2.37 -9.75
CA SER A 15 -15.94 -2.40 -9.05
C SER A 15 -16.00 -1.46 -7.83
N VAL A 16 -14.84 -1.04 -7.33
CA VAL A 16 -14.69 -0.20 -6.13
C VAL A 16 -13.91 1.09 -6.39
N ALA A 17 -13.49 1.35 -7.62
CA ALA A 17 -12.66 2.50 -8.00
C ALA A 17 -13.23 3.89 -7.62
N THR A 18 -14.54 3.99 -7.41
CA THR A 18 -15.24 5.22 -6.98
C THR A 18 -15.21 5.46 -5.46
N LYS A 19 -14.58 4.57 -4.70
CA LYS A 19 -14.42 4.63 -3.24
C LYS A 19 -13.00 5.01 -2.86
N ASN A 20 -12.80 5.38 -1.59
CA ASN A 20 -11.45 5.35 -1.02
C ASN A 20 -11.02 3.89 -0.83
N LEU A 21 -9.78 3.58 -1.19
CA LEU A 21 -9.27 2.22 -1.22
C LEU A 21 -8.13 2.05 -0.22
N VAL A 22 -8.09 0.89 0.44
CA VAL A 22 -6.91 0.39 1.14
C VAL A 22 -6.46 -0.86 0.39
N ILE A 23 -5.30 -0.78 -0.24
CA ILE A 23 -4.73 -1.80 -1.10
C ILE A 23 -3.62 -2.48 -0.31
N VAL A 24 -3.88 -3.70 0.13
CA VAL A 24 -2.95 -4.47 0.95
C VAL A 24 -2.19 -5.47 0.06
N GLY A 25 -0.86 -5.40 0.12
CA GLY A 25 0.05 -6.26 -0.66
C GLY A 25 0.93 -5.48 -1.65
N GLY A 26 2.08 -6.07 -1.98
CA GLY A 26 3.06 -5.48 -2.89
C GLY A 26 2.68 -5.59 -4.38
N SER A 27 3.30 -4.72 -5.20
CA SER A 27 3.12 -4.63 -6.66
C SER A 27 3.49 -5.89 -7.45
N CYS A 28 4.13 -6.86 -6.79
CA CYS A 28 4.56 -8.11 -7.41
C CYS A 28 3.36 -8.96 -7.88
N ILE A 29 2.32 -9.02 -7.07
CA ILE A 29 1.12 -9.83 -7.33
C ILE A 29 -0.12 -8.94 -7.40
N ASN A 30 -0.13 -7.81 -6.69
CA ASN A 30 -1.27 -6.92 -6.64
C ASN A 30 -1.13 -5.83 -7.72
N SER A 31 -1.88 -5.97 -8.82
CA SER A 31 -1.90 -5.02 -9.93
C SER A 31 -2.42 -3.63 -9.51
N ALA A 32 -3.32 -3.57 -8.52
CA ALA A 32 -3.81 -2.32 -7.98
C ALA A 32 -2.70 -1.56 -7.23
N ALA A 33 -1.86 -2.28 -6.46
CA ALA A 33 -0.71 -1.67 -5.81
C ALA A 33 0.32 -1.15 -6.85
N ALA A 34 0.57 -1.91 -7.92
CA ALA A 34 1.46 -1.47 -9.00
C ALA A 34 0.95 -0.19 -9.67
N THR A 35 -0.35 -0.14 -10.00
CA THR A 35 -1.02 1.04 -10.59
C THR A 35 -0.83 2.27 -9.71
N VAL A 36 -1.13 2.16 -8.42
CA VAL A 36 -1.09 3.29 -7.49
C VAL A 36 0.34 3.74 -7.20
N LEU A 37 1.31 2.81 -7.15
CA LEU A 37 2.73 3.14 -7.02
C LEU A 37 3.36 3.68 -8.30
N GLY A 38 2.64 3.67 -9.43
CA GLY A 38 3.15 4.14 -10.72
C GLY A 38 4.27 3.25 -11.28
N VAL A 39 4.28 1.96 -10.91
CA VAL A 39 5.26 0.97 -11.38
C VAL A 39 4.60 -0.05 -12.32
N SER A 40 5.40 -0.78 -13.09
CA SER A 40 4.88 -1.89 -13.89
C SER A 40 4.34 -3.02 -13.00
N GLU A 41 3.32 -3.73 -13.47
CA GLU A 41 2.87 -4.96 -12.82
C GLU A 41 4.02 -5.96 -12.67
N HIS A 42 3.98 -6.77 -11.63
CA HIS A 42 5.04 -7.71 -11.29
C HIS A 42 6.39 -7.07 -10.93
N THR A 43 6.39 -5.79 -10.53
CA THR A 43 7.55 -5.17 -9.87
C THR A 43 7.74 -5.79 -8.49
N CYS A 44 8.81 -6.57 -8.32
CA CYS A 44 9.13 -7.34 -7.11
C CYS A 44 10.61 -7.16 -6.71
N GLY A 45 10.97 -7.57 -5.49
CA GLY A 45 12.37 -7.69 -5.06
C GLY A 45 13.17 -6.40 -5.25
N GLU A 46 14.34 -6.48 -5.85
CA GLU A 46 15.21 -5.32 -6.09
C GLU A 46 14.53 -4.22 -6.91
N ALA A 47 13.64 -4.55 -7.85
CA ALA A 47 12.90 -3.55 -8.62
C ALA A 47 11.89 -2.80 -7.75
N PHE A 48 11.26 -3.49 -6.79
CA PHE A 48 10.39 -2.86 -5.79
C PHE A 48 11.21 -1.94 -4.88
N THR A 49 12.37 -2.40 -4.41
CA THR A 49 13.28 -1.58 -3.60
C THR A 49 13.78 -0.36 -4.36
N ALA A 50 14.13 -0.50 -5.64
CA ALA A 50 14.55 0.63 -6.46
C ALA A 50 13.43 1.66 -6.66
N ALA A 51 12.18 1.21 -6.80
CA ALA A 51 11.04 2.09 -7.02
C ALA A 51 10.53 2.79 -5.75
N THR A 52 10.70 2.15 -4.58
CA THR A 52 10.05 2.59 -3.33
C THR A 52 11.02 2.92 -2.19
N GLY A 53 12.28 2.51 -2.30
CA GLY A 53 13.25 2.57 -1.21
C GLY A 53 13.02 1.57 -0.08
N VAL A 54 12.10 0.60 -0.27
CA VAL A 54 11.74 -0.44 0.71
C VAL A 54 12.41 -1.76 0.37
N GLY A 55 13.26 -2.23 1.28
CA GLY A 55 13.96 -3.51 1.22
C GLY A 55 13.44 -4.55 2.22
N ALA A 56 14.16 -5.67 2.34
CA ALA A 56 13.78 -6.74 3.25
C ALA A 56 13.70 -6.27 4.72
N GLY A 57 12.63 -6.64 5.42
CA GLY A 57 12.37 -6.19 6.80
C GLY A 57 11.77 -4.80 6.89
N GLU A 58 11.43 -4.19 5.75
CA GLU A 58 10.81 -2.87 5.66
C GLU A 58 9.44 -2.93 4.97
N PHE A 59 8.62 -1.93 5.25
CA PHE A 59 7.32 -1.74 4.61
C PHE A 59 7.05 -0.29 4.22
N LEU A 60 6.12 -0.12 3.29
CA LEU A 60 5.57 1.12 2.78
C LEU A 60 4.11 1.28 3.21
N ILE A 61 3.77 2.48 3.68
CA ILE A 61 2.38 2.97 3.68
C ILE A 61 2.36 4.29 2.91
N LYS A 62 1.61 4.33 1.80
CA LYS A 62 1.57 5.49 0.91
C LYS A 62 0.17 5.78 0.43
N GLY A 63 -0.32 6.99 0.71
CA GLY A 63 -1.55 7.50 0.11
C GLY A 63 -1.26 8.16 -1.23
N VAL A 64 -2.10 7.88 -2.22
CA VAL A 64 -2.08 8.55 -3.52
C VAL A 64 -3.50 8.98 -3.87
N GLU A 65 -3.68 10.28 -4.04
CA GLU A 65 -4.96 10.85 -4.48
C GLU A 65 -5.14 10.64 -5.98
N ASP A 66 -6.39 10.56 -6.41
CA ASP A 66 -6.82 10.54 -7.81
C ASP A 66 -6.25 9.37 -8.64
N ALA A 67 -5.73 8.33 -7.98
CA ALA A 67 -5.13 7.18 -8.66
C ALA A 67 -6.13 6.37 -9.51
N TYR A 68 -7.41 6.41 -9.15
CA TYR A 68 -8.50 5.74 -9.89
C TYR A 68 -9.64 6.68 -10.26
N THR A 69 -10.05 7.54 -9.33
CA THR A 69 -11.15 8.49 -9.50
C THR A 69 -10.77 9.79 -8.80
N GLU A 70 -11.04 10.91 -9.44
CA GLU A 70 -10.84 12.25 -8.86
C GLU A 70 -11.56 12.41 -7.51
N GLY A 71 -10.89 13.01 -6.53
CA GLY A 71 -11.34 13.19 -5.16
C GLY A 71 -11.35 11.91 -4.32
N LYS A 72 -10.63 10.85 -4.74
CA LYS A 72 -10.50 9.59 -3.98
C LYS A 72 -9.05 9.29 -3.63
N LEU A 73 -8.88 8.69 -2.46
CA LEU A 73 -7.58 8.24 -1.96
C LEU A 73 -7.42 6.74 -2.18
N ALA A 74 -6.27 6.33 -2.73
CA ALA A 74 -5.80 4.95 -2.71
C ALA A 74 -4.60 4.83 -1.77
N LEU A 75 -4.76 4.09 -0.67
CA LEU A 75 -3.72 3.84 0.31
C LEU A 75 -3.07 2.49 0.05
N VAL A 76 -1.81 2.48 -0.34
CA VAL A 76 -1.01 1.26 -0.49
C VAL A 76 -0.39 0.90 0.86
N VAL A 77 -0.55 -0.37 1.25
CA VAL A 77 0.00 -0.99 2.46
C VAL A 77 0.77 -2.22 2.03
N ALA A 78 2.08 -2.10 1.85
CA ALA A 78 2.91 -3.11 1.20
C ALA A 78 4.23 -3.32 1.94
N GLY A 79 4.62 -4.56 2.16
CA GLY A 79 5.97 -4.92 2.59
C GLY A 79 6.82 -5.46 1.44
N TYR A 80 8.13 -5.56 1.66
CA TYR A 80 9.02 -6.27 0.73
C TYR A 80 8.62 -7.74 0.57
N ASP A 81 8.18 -8.38 1.65
CA ASP A 81 7.54 -9.69 1.64
C ASP A 81 6.18 -9.72 2.35
N ALA A 82 5.61 -10.92 2.48
CA ALA A 82 4.32 -11.14 3.13
C ALA A 82 4.32 -10.82 4.63
N ALA A 83 5.42 -11.10 5.33
CA ALA A 83 5.55 -10.79 6.76
C ALA A 83 5.65 -9.27 6.97
N ASP A 84 6.42 -8.59 6.12
CA ASP A 84 6.52 -7.14 6.14
C ASP A 84 5.19 -6.46 5.81
N THR A 85 4.39 -7.04 4.91
CA THR A 85 3.04 -6.55 4.61
C THR A 85 2.11 -6.68 5.83
N ALA A 86 2.21 -7.78 6.57
CA ALA A 86 1.46 -7.97 7.82
C ALA A 86 1.89 -6.97 8.91
N ASN A 87 3.18 -6.64 8.97
CA ASN A 87 3.71 -5.60 9.86
C ASN A 87 3.16 -4.22 9.47
N ALA A 88 3.10 -3.90 8.17
CA ALA A 88 2.51 -2.66 7.66
C ALA A 88 1.05 -2.52 8.06
N ALA A 89 0.25 -3.58 7.86
CA ALA A 89 -1.16 -3.61 8.28
C ALA A 89 -1.31 -3.48 9.81
N THR A 90 -0.41 -4.10 10.57
CA THR A 90 -0.38 -3.97 12.04
C THR A 90 -0.05 -2.54 12.47
N TYR A 91 0.88 -1.87 11.80
CA TYR A 91 1.22 -0.48 12.07
C TYR A 91 0.03 0.43 11.78
N LEU A 92 -0.57 0.31 10.58
CA LEU A 92 -1.72 1.11 10.15
C LEU A 92 -2.91 1.01 11.12
N THR A 93 -3.15 -0.15 11.69
CA THR A 93 -4.29 -0.37 12.61
C THR A 93 -4.02 0.04 14.05
N LYS A 94 -2.75 0.24 14.44
CA LYS A 94 -2.36 0.58 15.83
C LYS A 94 -1.86 2.01 16.01
N LYS A 95 -1.54 2.70 14.92
CA LYS A 95 -0.97 4.05 14.93
C LYS A 95 -1.90 5.02 14.22
N ASP A 96 -1.79 6.29 14.58
CA ASP A 96 -2.44 7.37 13.84
C ASP A 96 -1.57 7.70 12.63
N VAL A 97 -1.98 7.23 11.45
CA VAL A 97 -1.26 7.40 10.20
C VAL A 97 -1.90 8.54 9.42
N ASP A 98 -1.11 9.58 9.15
CA ASP A 98 -1.50 10.68 8.29
C ASP A 98 -1.40 10.22 6.84
N THR A 99 -2.53 9.81 6.25
CA THR A 99 -2.56 9.23 4.91
C THR A 99 -2.20 10.20 3.77
N SER A 100 -1.94 11.48 4.08
CA SER A 100 -1.35 12.42 3.12
C SER A 100 0.16 12.27 2.97
N LYS A 101 0.80 11.44 3.80
CA LYS A 101 2.24 11.21 3.84
C LYS A 101 2.61 9.81 3.37
N GLU A 102 3.90 9.67 3.07
CA GLU A 102 4.53 8.40 2.77
C GLU A 102 5.38 7.94 3.97
N TYR A 103 5.23 6.69 4.36
CA TYR A 103 5.92 6.09 5.49
C TYR A 103 6.74 4.90 5.05
N LYS A 104 8.01 4.88 5.47
CA LYS A 104 8.80 3.66 5.48
C LYS A 104 8.95 3.17 6.91
N GLY A 105 8.50 1.95 7.17
CA GLY A 105 8.64 1.33 8.48
C GLY A 105 9.44 0.06 8.46
N THR A 106 9.77 -0.41 9.66
CA THR A 106 10.50 -1.65 9.88
C THR A 106 9.69 -2.61 10.75
N SER A 107 10.12 -3.87 10.78
CA SER A 107 9.52 -4.94 11.59
C SER A 107 9.43 -4.67 13.10
N GLU A 108 10.07 -3.61 13.62
CA GLU A 108 9.91 -3.15 15.01
C GLU A 108 8.65 -2.28 15.23
N THR A 109 7.77 -2.15 14.24
CA THR A 109 6.60 -1.24 14.25
C THR A 109 6.97 0.23 14.46
N THR A 110 8.18 0.59 14.08
CA THR A 110 8.65 1.96 13.93
C THR A 110 8.54 2.33 12.46
N ALA A 111 8.07 3.56 12.17
CA ALA A 111 8.05 4.08 10.82
C ALA A 111 8.48 5.54 10.82
N GLU A 112 9.27 5.90 9.82
CA GLU A 112 9.72 7.25 9.55
C GLU A 112 8.97 7.78 8.33
N VAL A 113 8.65 9.07 8.37
CA VAL A 113 8.08 9.76 7.20
C VAL A 113 9.18 9.88 6.16
N ILE A 114 8.91 9.45 4.93
CA ILE A 114 9.82 9.70 3.81
C ILE A 114 9.70 11.19 3.46
N VAL A 115 10.70 11.99 3.82
CA VAL A 115 10.78 13.40 3.43
C VAL A 115 11.47 13.45 2.07
N ALA A 116 10.71 13.78 1.03
CA ALA A 116 11.22 14.07 -0.30
C ALA A 116 11.92 15.44 -0.34
#